data_AF-A0A9X3WB52-F1
#
_entry.id   AF-A0A9X3WB52-F1
#
_cell.length_a   1.000
_cell.length_b   1.000
_cell.length_c   1.000
_cell.angle_alpha   90.00
_cell.angle_beta   90.00
_cell.angle_gamma   90.00
#
_symmetry.space_group_name_H-M   'P 1'
#
loop_
_entity.id
_entity.type
_entity.pdbx_description
1 polymer ?
#
loop_
_entity_poly.entity_id
_entity_poly.type
_entity_poly.pdbx_seq_one_letter_code
_entity_poly.pdbx_strand_id
1 'polypeptide(L)'
;MKKNLRIVSVAAAALLAVAPVAATAMPVNAATTVNINGNTTSVAQNADVNLATNFTAIAYVAGQNSAQGTKGVVSGSVTATYNGQSYTGNLTDGNATDTAIYSASDKSASNPVDVSSPAFAAGQYYAVIKDVSFNFGSQNAGKKLTVSLKGGLLTTTDKDAKAAESVTVTLNKDGVANFAKVQTPNFKAVDPFSTSTVAWYQNNNVVTSANVTVNAGSNNLVNVSQIVAALNGYTAHELTRGDNGNVVSKDVTSPITVDAVKDQLKAQNIAVDGANYFIAPTSLSLKFTATANNSNASAELPVTVSIPNGKVTTVESVSKTVMHNAYYYDKDAKRVGTDKLTRYNSVTVSPKTTTIKGKAYYEVVENGKLSGKFINADNIDGTKRTLKHNAYVYASSKKRANKVVLKKGTEVTTYGGSYTFKNGKQYYKIGNNTDKTYVKASNF
;
A
#
# COMPACT_ATOMS: atom_id res chain seq x y z
N MET A 1 -73.24 9.48 -13.05
CA MET A 1 -72.70 9.87 -11.72
C MET A 1 -72.29 8.61 -10.97
N LYS A 2 -71.17 8.66 -10.23
CA LYS A 2 -70.53 7.50 -9.58
C LYS A 2 -71.40 6.85 -8.49
N LYS A 3 -71.38 5.52 -8.42
CA LYS A 3 -70.94 4.66 -7.28
C LYS A 3 -71.82 3.41 -7.19
N ASN A 4 -71.23 2.23 -7.36
CA ASN A 4 -71.78 0.97 -6.86
C ASN A 4 -70.69 0.28 -6.00
N LEU A 5 -70.91 0.21 -4.68
CA LEU A 5 -70.23 -0.73 -3.80
C LEU A 5 -71.12 -1.97 -3.65
N ARG A 6 -70.50 -3.15 -3.76
CA ARG A 6 -71.10 -4.44 -3.44
C ARG A 6 -70.74 -4.83 -2.01
N ILE A 7 -71.78 -5.18 -1.24
CA ILE A 7 -71.78 -6.08 -0.08
C ILE A 7 -71.83 -7.51 -0.71
N VAL A 8 -71.21 -8.57 -0.17
CA VAL A 8 -71.73 -9.49 0.87
C VAL A 8 -70.66 -10.57 1.12
N SER A 9 -70.67 -11.07 2.36
CA SER A 9 -70.07 -12.27 2.97
C SER A 9 -70.17 -13.56 2.10
N VAL A 10 -69.53 -14.70 2.39
CA VAL A 10 -69.69 -15.62 3.54
C VAL A 10 -68.54 -16.65 3.58
N ALA A 11 -68.40 -17.27 4.75
CA ALA A 11 -67.39 -18.22 5.22
C ALA A 11 -67.34 -19.60 4.52
N ALA A 12 -66.19 -20.29 4.65
CA ALA A 12 -66.10 -21.76 4.78
C ALA A 12 -64.75 -22.17 5.39
N ALA A 13 -64.79 -23.10 6.35
CA ALA A 13 -63.68 -23.63 7.14
C ALA A 13 -62.82 -24.65 6.37
N ALA A 14 -61.54 -24.82 6.75
CA ALA A 14 -60.85 -26.13 6.75
C ALA A 14 -59.44 -26.10 7.39
N LEU A 15 -59.25 -27.11 8.26
CA LEU A 15 -58.03 -27.88 8.56
C LEU A 15 -56.88 -27.26 9.39
N LEU A 16 -56.83 -27.69 10.66
CA LEU A 16 -55.62 -27.79 11.45
C LEU A 16 -54.62 -28.73 10.76
N ALA A 17 -53.46 -28.20 10.39
CA ALA A 17 -52.24 -28.99 10.21
C ALA A 17 -51.17 -28.42 11.14
N VAL A 18 -50.79 -29.21 12.15
CA VAL A 18 -49.69 -28.91 13.06
C VAL A 18 -48.39 -29.04 12.25
N ALA A 19 -47.77 -27.91 11.94
CA ALA A 19 -46.42 -27.88 11.38
C ALA A 19 -45.40 -27.97 12.53
N PRO A 20 -44.29 -28.72 12.37
CA PRO A 20 -43.24 -28.79 13.37
C PRO A 20 -42.63 -27.40 13.59
N VAL A 21 -42.49 -27.02 14.86
CA VAL A 21 -41.70 -25.86 15.26
C VAL A 21 -40.25 -26.13 14.85
N ALA A 22 -39.86 -25.64 13.68
CA ALA A 22 -38.46 -25.47 13.35
C ALA A 22 -37.94 -24.39 14.31
N ALA A 23 -37.19 -24.81 15.32
CA ALA A 23 -36.33 -23.92 16.09
C ALA A 23 -35.39 -23.25 15.09
N THR A 24 -35.70 -22.01 14.72
CA THR A 24 -34.75 -21.17 13.99
C THR A 24 -33.61 -20.90 14.95
N ALA A 25 -32.55 -21.69 14.81
CA ALA A 25 -31.24 -21.30 15.32
C ALA A 25 -30.99 -19.89 14.77
N MET A 26 -31.01 -18.89 15.66
CA MET A 26 -30.57 -17.56 15.31
C MET A 26 -29.15 -17.74 14.74
N PRO A 27 -28.85 -17.21 13.53
CA PRO A 27 -27.49 -17.24 13.06
C PRO A 27 -26.64 -16.51 14.11
N VAL A 28 -25.73 -17.25 14.75
CA VAL A 28 -24.60 -16.63 15.43
C VAL A 28 -23.92 -15.86 14.33
N ASN A 29 -24.01 -14.53 14.37
CA ASN A 29 -23.30 -13.67 13.44
C ASN A 29 -21.84 -14.10 13.50
N ALA A 30 -21.39 -14.81 12.46
CA ALA A 30 -19.99 -15.07 12.24
C ALA A 30 -19.30 -13.72 12.32
N ALA A 31 -18.33 -13.61 13.23
CA ALA A 31 -17.58 -12.38 13.43
C ALA A 31 -17.16 -11.85 12.06
N THR A 32 -17.66 -10.67 11.68
CA THR A 32 -17.12 -9.93 10.56
C THR A 32 -15.63 -9.79 10.86
N THR A 33 -14.79 -10.47 10.09
CA THR A 33 -13.35 -10.29 10.18
C THR A 33 -13.04 -8.88 9.69
N VAL A 34 -13.11 -7.92 10.61
CA VAL A 34 -12.52 -6.61 10.42
C VAL A 34 -11.02 -6.86 10.31
N ASN A 35 -10.46 -6.59 9.14
CA ASN A 35 -9.03 -6.69 8.93
C ASN A 35 -8.36 -5.56 9.71
N ILE A 36 -8.08 -5.80 10.99
CA ILE A 36 -7.29 -4.90 11.82
C ILE A 36 -5.86 -5.14 11.41
N ASN A 37 -5.27 -4.22 10.63
CA ASN A 37 -3.85 -4.26 10.30
C ASN A 37 -3.06 -4.34 11.61
N GLY A 38 -2.66 -5.55 12.01
CA GLY A 38 -1.77 -5.76 13.14
C GLY A 38 -0.52 -4.92 12.92
N ASN A 39 0.02 -4.34 13.99
CA ASN A 39 1.26 -3.58 13.92
C ASN A 39 2.42 -4.56 13.64
N THR A 40 2.59 -4.97 12.38
CA THR A 40 3.71 -5.81 11.95
C THR A 40 4.93 -4.91 11.80
N THR A 41 5.58 -4.55 12.91
CA THR A 41 6.93 -3.99 12.85
C THR A 41 7.89 -5.10 12.50
N SER A 42 8.05 -5.39 11.20
CA SER A 42 9.19 -6.15 10.72
C SER A 42 10.41 -5.25 10.77
N VAL A 43 11.42 -5.63 11.55
CA VAL A 43 12.69 -4.92 11.57
C VAL A 43 13.80 -5.96 11.48
N ALA A 44 14.66 -5.81 10.48
CA ALA A 44 15.96 -6.46 10.48
C ALA A 44 16.74 -5.91 11.67
N GLN A 45 17.07 -6.75 12.65
CA GLN A 45 18.00 -6.38 13.71
C GLN A 45 19.29 -7.20 13.58
N ASN A 46 20.41 -6.58 13.95
CA ASN A 46 21.73 -7.20 14.08
C ASN A 46 21.81 -8.05 15.37
N ALA A 47 20.77 -8.84 15.64
CA ALA A 47 20.74 -9.81 16.74
C ALA A 47 20.66 -11.21 16.14
N ASP A 48 21.07 -12.22 16.91
CA ASP A 48 20.96 -13.61 16.48
C ASP A 48 19.48 -13.96 16.24
N VAL A 49 18.59 -13.47 17.12
CA VAL A 49 17.14 -13.71 17.07
C VAL A 49 16.38 -12.39 17.09
N ASN A 50 15.46 -12.23 16.13
CA ASN A 50 14.58 -11.07 16.04
C ASN A 50 13.16 -11.47 16.41
N LEU A 51 12.59 -10.83 17.43
CA LEU A 51 11.18 -11.01 17.81
C LEU A 51 10.28 -10.01 17.10
N ALA A 52 9.07 -10.45 16.80
CA ALA A 52 7.97 -9.64 16.28
C ALA A 52 6.68 -9.97 17.01
N THR A 53 5.75 -9.01 17.05
CA THR A 53 4.43 -9.14 17.69
C THR A 53 3.33 -8.81 16.68
N ASN A 54 2.18 -9.48 16.73
CA ASN A 54 1.05 -9.24 15.81
C ASN A 54 -0.29 -9.02 16.54
N PHE A 55 -0.28 -8.21 17.59
CA PHE A 55 -1.48 -7.95 18.40
C PHE A 55 -2.53 -7.12 17.65
N THR A 56 -3.78 -7.49 17.85
CA THR A 56 -5.00 -6.81 17.41
C THR A 56 -5.93 -6.66 18.62
N ALA A 57 -6.64 -5.55 18.70
CA ALA A 57 -7.59 -5.33 19.78
C ALA A 57 -8.81 -4.53 19.34
N ILE A 58 -9.96 -4.92 19.87
CA ILE A 58 -11.23 -4.21 19.76
C ILE A 58 -11.56 -3.67 21.14
N ALA A 59 -11.73 -2.35 21.24
CA ALA A 59 -12.06 -1.69 22.49
C ALA A 59 -13.45 -2.10 23.00
N TYR A 60 -13.68 -1.92 24.30
CA TYR A 60 -15.02 -1.99 24.86
C TYR A 60 -15.93 -0.95 24.19
N VAL A 61 -17.14 -1.38 23.81
CA VAL A 61 -18.15 -0.49 23.22
C VAL A 61 -19.32 -0.37 24.18
N ALA A 62 -19.57 0.85 24.67
CA ALA A 62 -20.72 1.11 25.53
C ALA A 62 -22.03 0.82 24.81
N GLY A 63 -22.95 0.16 25.50
CA GLY A 63 -24.29 -0.08 24.98
C GLY A 63 -25.07 1.23 24.88
N GLN A 64 -25.87 1.36 23.84
CA GLN A 64 -26.77 2.50 23.66
C GLN A 64 -28.13 2.21 24.32
N ASN A 65 -28.84 3.26 24.75
CA ASN A 65 -30.21 3.15 25.29
C ASN A 65 -30.37 2.11 26.42
N SER A 66 -29.42 2.08 27.36
CA SER A 66 -29.39 1.14 28.49
C SER A 66 -29.15 -0.35 28.11
N ALA A 67 -28.74 -0.64 26.87
CA ALA A 67 -28.27 -1.96 26.49
C ALA A 67 -26.93 -2.29 27.18
N GLN A 68 -26.65 -3.57 27.37
CA GLN A 68 -25.35 -4.03 27.84
C GLN A 68 -24.28 -3.73 26.77
N GLY A 69 -23.14 -3.18 27.17
CA GLY A 69 -22.02 -2.94 26.26
C GLY A 69 -21.31 -4.22 25.82
N THR A 70 -20.64 -4.13 24.68
CA THR A 70 -19.85 -5.22 24.11
C THR A 70 -18.47 -5.23 24.72
N LYS A 71 -18.06 -6.38 25.28
CA LYS A 71 -16.72 -6.58 25.87
C LYS A 71 -15.63 -6.36 24.81
N GLY A 72 -14.53 -5.77 25.23
CA GLY A 72 -13.33 -5.69 24.40
C GLY A 72 -12.66 -7.05 24.23
N VAL A 73 -11.82 -7.14 23.19
CA VAL A 73 -11.08 -8.36 22.85
C VAL A 73 -9.66 -7.97 22.48
N VAL A 74 -8.68 -8.77 22.94
CA VAL A 74 -7.28 -8.69 22.52
C VAL A 74 -6.86 -10.06 22.01
N SER A 75 -6.17 -10.10 20.87
CA SER A 75 -5.61 -11.33 20.30
C SER A 75 -4.28 -11.04 19.63
N GLY A 76 -3.30 -11.92 19.79
CA GLY A 76 -1.97 -11.75 19.23
C GLY A 76 -1.03 -12.88 19.59
N SER A 77 0.19 -12.79 19.08
CA SER A 77 1.28 -13.72 19.32
C SER A 77 2.63 -12.99 19.26
N VAL A 78 3.65 -13.63 19.83
CA VAL A 78 5.05 -13.22 19.71
C VAL A 78 5.77 -14.31 18.91
N THR A 79 6.50 -13.91 17.87
CA THR A 79 7.21 -14.83 16.99
C THR A 79 8.68 -14.47 16.94
N ALA A 80 9.54 -15.47 17.05
CA ALA A 80 10.99 -15.34 16.87
C ALA A 80 11.40 -15.77 15.46
N THR A 81 12.30 -15.01 14.84
CA THR A 81 12.99 -15.42 13.62
C THR A 81 14.44 -15.74 13.94
N TYR A 82 14.86 -16.97 13.63
CA TYR A 82 16.22 -17.46 13.80
C TYR A 82 16.63 -18.31 12.60
N ASN A 83 17.79 -18.02 11.99
CA ASN A 83 18.29 -18.70 10.79
C ASN A 83 17.26 -18.83 9.65
N GLY A 84 16.45 -17.80 9.43
CA GLY A 84 15.40 -17.78 8.40
C GLY A 84 14.12 -18.54 8.74
N GLN A 85 14.08 -19.23 9.89
CA GLN A 85 12.89 -19.96 10.37
C GLN A 85 12.13 -19.15 11.42
N SER A 86 10.81 -19.36 11.50
CA SER A 86 9.93 -18.69 12.45
C SER A 86 9.45 -19.64 13.56
N TYR A 87 9.42 -19.15 14.79
CA TYR A 87 9.06 -19.90 16.00
C TYR A 87 8.05 -19.10 16.82
N THR A 88 6.88 -19.66 17.08
CA THR A 88 5.87 -19.02 17.95
C THR A 88 6.26 -19.18 19.41
N GLY A 89 6.11 -18.11 20.20
CA GLY A 89 6.32 -18.14 21.64
C GLY A 89 5.25 -19.00 22.33
N ASN A 90 5.69 -19.86 23.25
CA ASN A 90 4.82 -20.70 24.06
C ASN A 90 4.76 -20.15 25.48
N LEU A 91 3.61 -20.32 26.14
CA LEU A 91 3.52 -20.10 27.59
C LEU A 91 4.10 -21.34 28.29
N THR A 92 5.12 -21.11 29.11
CA THR A 92 5.94 -22.16 29.74
C THR A 92 5.24 -22.73 30.97
N ASP A 93 4.60 -21.87 31.76
CA ASP A 93 3.78 -22.21 32.94
C ASP A 93 2.43 -21.45 33.00
N GLY A 94 2.09 -20.66 31.96
CA GLY A 94 1.04 -19.63 32.02
C GLY A 94 -0.35 -20.05 31.52
N ASN A 95 -1.39 -19.50 32.15
CA ASN A 95 -2.75 -19.42 31.61
C ASN A 95 -2.88 -18.10 30.80
N ALA A 96 -3.79 -18.01 29.83
CA ALA A 96 -4.10 -16.76 29.14
C ALA A 96 -4.41 -15.60 30.10
N THR A 97 -4.87 -15.89 31.33
CA THR A 97 -5.09 -14.93 32.42
C THR A 97 -3.82 -14.28 32.98
N ASP A 98 -2.63 -14.82 32.71
CA ASP A 98 -1.34 -14.25 33.14
C ASP A 98 -0.87 -13.11 32.22
N THR A 99 -1.53 -12.94 31.08
CA THR A 99 -1.33 -11.77 30.21
C THR A 99 -2.07 -10.58 30.79
N ALA A 100 -1.31 -9.55 31.14
CA ALA A 100 -1.86 -8.29 31.64
C ALA A 100 -1.77 -7.21 30.56
N ILE A 101 -2.86 -6.48 30.35
CA ILE A 101 -2.94 -5.37 29.40
C ILE A 101 -2.81 -4.05 30.15
N TYR A 102 -1.97 -3.15 29.67
CA TYR A 102 -1.75 -1.84 30.29
C TYR A 102 -2.00 -0.74 29.28
N SER A 103 -2.60 0.36 29.73
CA SER A 103 -2.72 1.56 28.92
C SER A 103 -1.34 2.18 28.69
N ALA A 104 -1.00 2.54 27.47
CA ALA A 104 0.26 3.23 27.17
C ALA A 104 0.30 4.67 27.72
N SER A 105 -0.86 5.26 28.06
CA SER A 105 -0.94 6.57 28.69
C SER A 105 -0.77 6.52 30.21
N ASP A 106 -1.02 5.37 30.84
CA ASP A 106 -0.76 5.16 32.26
C ASP A 106 0.64 4.57 32.42
N LYS A 107 1.56 5.39 32.92
CA LYS A 107 2.96 4.97 33.11
C LYS A 107 3.14 4.06 34.32
N SER A 108 2.08 3.79 35.09
CA SER A 108 2.15 2.87 36.22
C SER A 108 1.90 1.44 35.76
N ALA A 109 2.98 0.65 35.64
CA ALA A 109 2.92 -0.80 35.36
C ALA A 109 2.26 -1.64 36.49
N SER A 110 1.59 -1.00 37.44
CA SER A 110 0.89 -1.63 38.57
C SER A 110 -0.59 -1.89 38.32
N ASN A 111 -1.20 -1.24 37.31
CA ASN A 111 -2.65 -1.22 37.13
C ASN A 111 -3.04 -1.79 35.76
N PRO A 112 -3.24 -3.12 35.64
CA PRO A 112 -3.74 -3.70 34.41
C PRO A 112 -5.19 -3.25 34.13
N VAL A 113 -5.50 -3.08 32.85
CA VAL A 113 -6.82 -2.71 32.36
C VAL A 113 -7.63 -3.98 32.11
N ASP A 114 -8.82 -4.08 32.73
CA ASP A 114 -9.78 -5.13 32.42
C ASP A 114 -10.40 -4.88 31.03
N VAL A 115 -10.06 -5.75 30.08
CA VAL A 115 -10.54 -5.73 28.68
C VAL A 115 -12.06 -5.86 28.55
N SER A 116 -12.74 -6.39 29.58
CA SER A 116 -14.21 -6.50 29.62
C SER A 116 -14.90 -5.24 30.13
N SER A 117 -14.14 -4.23 30.56
CA SER A 117 -14.67 -3.03 31.21
C SER A 117 -14.60 -1.78 30.32
N PRO A 118 -15.39 -0.73 30.63
CA PRO A 118 -15.29 0.57 29.95
C PRO A 118 -13.91 1.24 30.04
N ALA A 119 -13.04 0.81 30.96
CA ALA A 119 -11.67 1.31 31.04
C ALA A 119 -10.82 0.89 29.82
N PHE A 120 -11.18 -0.20 29.13
CA PHE A 120 -10.54 -0.62 27.88
C PHE A 120 -11.13 0.12 26.67
N ALA A 121 -11.06 1.44 26.69
CA ALA A 121 -11.53 2.30 25.60
C ALA A 121 -10.54 2.31 24.42
N ALA A 122 -10.95 2.86 23.28
CA ALA A 122 -10.10 2.94 22.11
C ALA A 122 -8.83 3.79 22.37
N GLY A 123 -7.66 3.26 22.02
CA GLY A 123 -6.37 3.86 22.35
C GLY A 123 -5.19 2.88 22.23
N GLN A 124 -4.04 3.28 22.77
CA GLN A 124 -2.79 2.53 22.70
C GLN A 124 -2.54 1.75 24.00
N TYR A 125 -2.16 0.49 23.86
CA TYR A 125 -1.93 -0.46 24.95
C TYR A 125 -0.67 -1.28 24.71
N TYR A 126 -0.14 -1.91 25.75
CA TYR A 126 0.86 -2.96 25.63
C TYR A 126 0.46 -4.16 26.49
N ALA A 127 0.94 -5.34 26.11
CA ALA A 127 0.72 -6.57 26.86
C ALA A 127 2.00 -6.95 27.58
N VAL A 128 1.87 -7.40 28.83
CA VAL A 128 2.94 -8.08 29.57
C VAL A 128 2.54 -9.54 29.66
N ILE A 129 3.31 -10.38 28.97
CA ILE A 129 3.12 -11.82 28.90
C ILE A 129 4.18 -12.45 29.80
N LYS A 130 3.77 -13.23 30.80
CA LYS A 130 4.68 -13.93 31.69
C LYS A 130 5.09 -15.28 31.12
N ASP A 131 6.27 -15.74 31.52
CA ASP A 131 6.77 -17.09 31.31
C ASP A 131 6.68 -17.53 29.85
N VAL A 132 7.32 -16.78 28.95
CA VAL A 132 7.33 -17.05 27.51
C VAL A 132 8.59 -17.83 27.14
N SER A 133 8.46 -18.84 26.29
CA SER A 133 9.58 -19.62 25.78
C SER A 133 9.57 -19.77 24.26
N PHE A 134 10.76 -19.93 23.68
CA PHE A 134 10.96 -20.23 22.27
C PHE A 134 11.87 -21.44 22.14
N ASN A 135 11.41 -22.46 21.41
CA ASN A 135 12.16 -23.69 21.21
C ASN A 135 12.87 -23.67 19.85
N PHE A 136 14.19 -23.50 19.84
CA PHE A 136 15.00 -23.52 18.62
C PHE A 136 15.56 -24.91 18.29
N GLY A 137 15.20 -25.93 19.07
CA GLY A 137 15.59 -27.33 18.91
C GLY A 137 16.92 -27.67 19.59
N SER A 138 17.03 -28.92 20.06
CA SER A 138 18.14 -29.43 20.87
C SER A 138 19.51 -29.34 20.20
N GLN A 139 19.56 -29.26 18.86
CA GLN A 139 20.79 -28.99 18.10
C GLN A 139 21.41 -27.63 18.43
N ASN A 140 20.66 -26.72 19.04
CA ASN A 140 21.12 -25.41 19.49
C ASN A 140 21.39 -25.35 21.00
N ALA A 141 21.34 -26.48 21.72
CA ALA A 141 21.56 -26.53 23.16
C ALA A 141 22.87 -25.86 23.61
N GLY A 142 22.81 -25.11 24.71
CA GLY A 142 23.97 -24.43 25.30
C GLY A 142 24.48 -23.20 24.54
N LYS A 143 23.94 -22.88 23.35
CA LYS A 143 24.31 -21.66 22.62
C LYS A 143 23.84 -20.42 23.37
N LYS A 144 24.66 -19.37 23.35
CA LYS A 144 24.28 -18.02 23.78
C LYS A 144 23.75 -17.27 22.57
N LEU A 145 22.52 -16.79 22.65
CA LEU A 145 21.89 -16.00 21.60
C LEU A 145 21.49 -14.63 22.14
N THR A 146 21.74 -13.60 21.33
CA THR A 146 21.18 -12.26 21.55
C THR A 146 19.80 -12.20 20.92
N VAL A 147 18.80 -11.90 21.75
CA VAL A 147 17.39 -11.81 21.36
C VAL A 147 16.96 -10.36 21.47
N SER A 148 16.19 -9.88 20.50
CA SER A 148 15.79 -8.47 20.44
C SER A 148 14.31 -8.29 20.07
N LEU A 149 13.66 -7.30 20.68
CA LEU A 149 12.29 -6.87 20.41
C LEU A 149 12.22 -5.35 20.39
N LYS A 150 12.26 -4.73 19.21
CA LYS A 150 12.24 -3.26 19.07
C LYS A 150 10.96 -2.67 19.68
N GLY A 151 11.10 -1.69 20.56
CA GLY A 151 9.98 -1.01 21.22
C GLY A 151 9.24 -1.83 22.27
N GLY A 152 9.71 -3.06 22.56
CA GLY A 152 9.23 -3.89 23.66
C GLY A 152 10.36 -4.16 24.66
N LEU A 153 10.06 -4.86 25.75
CA LEU A 153 11.05 -5.20 26.78
C LEU A 153 11.05 -6.70 27.06
N LEU A 154 12.26 -7.26 27.13
CA LEU A 154 12.50 -8.65 27.47
C LEU A 154 13.10 -8.72 28.87
N THR A 155 12.53 -9.54 29.73
CA THR A 155 13.09 -9.89 31.05
C THR A 155 13.43 -11.37 31.03
N THR A 156 14.71 -11.69 31.26
CA THR A 156 15.16 -13.09 31.34
C THR A 156 14.68 -13.73 32.66
N THR A 157 14.92 -15.03 32.82
CA THR A 157 14.63 -15.74 34.08
C THR A 157 15.67 -15.50 35.18
N ASP A 158 16.72 -14.73 34.89
CA ASP A 158 17.70 -14.30 35.88
C ASP A 158 17.07 -13.20 36.76
N LYS A 159 17.09 -13.42 38.08
CA LYS A 159 16.42 -12.57 39.08
C LYS A 159 17.02 -11.17 39.14
N ASP A 160 18.28 -11.03 38.74
CA ASP A 160 19.03 -9.77 38.78
C ASP A 160 19.03 -9.04 37.42
N ALA A 161 18.52 -9.69 36.37
CA ALA A 161 18.51 -9.11 35.03
C ALA A 161 17.47 -7.99 34.89
N LYS A 162 17.92 -6.85 34.35
CA LYS A 162 17.03 -5.73 34.03
C LYS A 162 16.34 -5.97 32.69
N ALA A 163 15.09 -5.51 32.60
CA ALA A 163 14.35 -5.53 31.36
C ALA A 163 15.03 -4.64 30.30
N ALA A 164 15.17 -5.14 29.08
CA ALA A 164 15.79 -4.41 27.97
C ALA A 164 15.21 -4.83 26.61
N GLU A 165 15.34 -3.98 25.59
CA GLU A 165 14.92 -4.32 24.23
C GLU A 165 15.77 -5.45 23.62
N SER A 166 17.00 -5.63 24.10
CA SER A 166 17.90 -6.70 23.71
C SER A 166 18.56 -7.34 24.92
N VAL A 167 18.52 -8.67 24.98
CA VAL A 167 19.08 -9.47 26.06
C VAL A 167 19.78 -10.70 25.50
N THR A 168 20.80 -11.19 26.19
CA THR A 168 21.48 -12.45 25.86
C THR A 168 20.94 -13.57 26.73
N VAL A 169 20.56 -14.69 26.11
CA VAL A 169 20.07 -15.89 26.81
C VAL A 169 20.91 -17.11 26.41
N THR A 170 21.07 -18.05 27.34
CA THR A 170 21.68 -19.35 27.05
C THR A 170 20.56 -20.37 26.86
N LEU A 171 20.57 -21.08 25.73
CA LEU A 171 19.58 -22.11 25.44
C LEU A 171 19.78 -23.33 26.35
N ASN A 172 18.68 -23.88 26.87
CA ASN A 172 18.74 -25.07 27.72
C ASN A 172 19.10 -26.33 26.91
N LYS A 173 19.11 -27.50 27.57
CA LYS A 173 19.43 -28.79 26.94
C LYS A 173 18.55 -29.17 25.73
N ASP A 174 17.35 -28.60 25.63
CA ASP A 174 16.39 -28.85 24.56
C ASP A 174 16.41 -27.73 23.51
N GLY A 175 17.33 -26.76 23.63
CA GLY A 175 17.41 -25.61 22.72
C GLY A 175 16.38 -24.52 22.99
N VAL A 176 15.81 -24.47 24.20
CA VAL A 176 14.76 -23.54 24.58
C VAL A 176 15.33 -22.29 25.24
N ALA A 177 14.91 -21.11 24.77
CA ALA A 177 15.08 -19.83 25.44
C ALA A 177 13.85 -19.53 26.30
N ASN A 178 14.05 -19.15 27.57
CA ASN A 178 12.98 -18.80 28.51
C ASN A 178 13.08 -17.33 28.93
N PHE A 179 11.93 -16.67 29.03
CA PHE A 179 11.77 -15.29 29.46
C PHE A 179 10.75 -15.23 30.58
N ALA A 180 11.10 -14.59 31.70
CA ALA A 180 10.16 -14.36 32.79
C ALA A 180 9.02 -13.43 32.33
N LYS A 181 9.34 -12.42 31.51
CA LYS A 181 8.35 -11.48 30.97
C LYS A 181 8.73 -11.01 29.57
N VAL A 182 7.73 -10.92 28.70
CA VAL A 182 7.79 -10.21 27.42
C VAL A 182 6.76 -9.09 27.46
N GLN A 183 7.25 -7.85 27.46
CA GLN A 183 6.42 -6.66 27.23
C GLN A 183 6.41 -6.37 25.74
N THR A 184 5.22 -6.35 25.15
CA THR A 184 5.07 -6.04 23.72
C THR A 184 5.35 -4.56 23.46
N PRO A 185 5.69 -4.19 22.21
CA PRO A 185 5.48 -2.84 21.74
C PRO A 185 4.02 -2.43 21.89
N ASN A 186 3.76 -1.12 21.85
CA ASN A 186 2.40 -0.62 21.89
C ASN A 186 1.60 -1.14 20.67
N PHE A 187 0.41 -1.66 20.92
CA PHE A 187 -0.61 -1.99 19.93
C PHE A 187 -1.87 -1.15 20.16
N LYS A 188 -2.72 -1.11 19.14
CA LYS A 188 -3.92 -0.27 19.14
C LYS A 188 -5.17 -1.10 19.44
N ALA A 189 -6.00 -0.62 20.37
CA ALA A 189 -7.39 -1.05 20.51
C ALA A 189 -8.29 -0.06 19.77
N VAL A 190 -9.11 -0.58 18.85
CA VAL A 190 -9.95 0.25 17.98
C VAL A 190 -11.40 0.17 18.40
N ASP A 191 -12.11 1.30 18.30
CA ASP A 191 -13.57 1.30 18.25
C ASP A 191 -14.01 0.99 16.80
N PRO A 192 -14.67 -0.17 16.56
CA PRO A 192 -15.07 -0.58 15.22
C PRO A 192 -16.19 0.30 14.64
N PHE A 193 -16.85 1.13 15.45
CA PHE A 193 -17.92 2.04 15.02
C PHE A 193 -17.44 3.49 14.90
N SER A 194 -16.14 3.74 15.05
CA SER A 194 -15.58 5.08 14.96
C SER A 194 -15.84 5.72 13.60
N THR A 195 -16.37 6.94 13.60
CA THR A 195 -16.56 7.79 12.40
C THR A 195 -15.38 8.72 12.14
N SER A 196 -14.26 8.51 12.85
CA SER A 196 -13.11 9.39 12.79
C SER A 196 -12.48 9.40 11.40
N THR A 197 -11.87 10.54 11.06
CA THR A 197 -11.06 10.72 9.86
C THR A 197 -9.69 11.22 10.25
N VAL A 198 -8.69 11.07 9.37
CA VAL A 198 -7.38 11.72 9.55
C VAL A 198 -7.24 12.78 8.48
N ALA A 199 -6.74 13.95 8.85
CA ALA A 199 -6.38 15.01 7.92
C ALA A 199 -4.99 15.52 8.23
N TRP A 200 -4.26 15.89 7.17
CA TRP A 200 -2.95 16.52 7.28
C TRP A 200 -3.11 18.03 7.27
N TYR A 201 -2.28 18.71 8.06
CA TYR A 201 -2.30 20.15 8.22
C TYR A 201 -0.90 20.74 8.02
N GLN A 202 -0.87 21.93 7.45
CA GLN A 202 0.30 22.81 7.43
C GLN A 202 -0.18 24.23 7.72
N ASN A 203 0.39 24.89 8.72
CA ASN A 203 -0.01 26.24 9.14
C ASN A 203 -1.54 26.35 9.36
N ASN A 204 -2.14 25.37 10.05
CA ASN A 204 -3.58 25.25 10.32
C ASN A 204 -4.49 25.06 9.09
N ASN A 205 -3.94 24.86 7.90
CA ASN A 205 -4.72 24.56 6.69
C ASN A 205 -4.66 23.06 6.37
N VAL A 206 -5.79 22.49 5.98
CA VAL A 206 -5.83 21.11 5.49
C VAL A 206 -5.05 21.00 4.18
N VAL A 207 -4.14 20.03 4.11
CA VAL A 207 -3.33 19.74 2.93
C VAL A 207 -3.50 18.30 2.50
N THR A 208 -3.35 18.04 1.20
CA THR A 208 -3.43 16.70 0.59
C THR A 208 -2.11 16.25 -0.02
N SER A 209 -1.09 17.11 0.02
CA SER A 209 0.28 16.82 -0.44
C SER A 209 1.26 17.78 0.24
N ALA A 210 2.54 17.42 0.23
CA ALA A 210 3.63 18.27 0.68
C ALA A 210 4.63 18.52 -0.44
N ASN A 211 5.09 19.75 -0.56
CA ASN A 211 6.17 20.14 -1.46
C ASN A 211 7.23 20.86 -0.63
N VAL A 212 8.44 20.31 -0.61
CA VAL A 212 9.55 20.86 0.17
C VAL A 212 10.81 20.92 -0.68
N THR A 213 11.72 21.83 -0.33
CA THR A 213 13.02 21.97 -0.98
C THR A 213 14.11 21.66 0.03
N VAL A 214 15.05 20.80 -0.34
CA VAL A 214 16.25 20.50 0.44
C VAL A 214 17.46 20.67 -0.46
N ASN A 215 18.51 21.31 0.04
CA ASN A 215 19.76 21.46 -0.71
C ASN A 215 20.73 20.33 -0.33
N ALA A 216 21.35 19.73 -1.35
CA ALA A 216 22.46 18.82 -1.16
C ALA A 216 23.73 19.57 -0.74
N GLY A 217 24.58 18.91 0.04
CA GLY A 217 25.94 19.38 0.31
C GLY A 217 26.89 19.09 -0.85
N SER A 218 28.17 19.42 -0.67
CA SER A 218 29.25 19.04 -1.59
C SER A 218 29.18 17.53 -1.86
N ASN A 219 29.29 17.13 -3.14
CA ASN A 219 29.11 15.75 -3.64
C ASN A 219 27.67 15.24 -3.79
N ASN A 220 26.66 16.12 -3.81
CA ASN A 220 25.25 15.78 -3.97
C ASN A 220 24.68 14.93 -2.82
N LEU A 221 25.25 15.05 -1.62
CA LEU A 221 24.80 14.30 -0.45
C LEU A 221 23.72 15.06 0.32
N VAL A 222 22.68 14.34 0.75
CA VAL A 222 21.66 14.84 1.67
C VAL A 222 21.59 13.89 2.86
N ASN A 223 21.49 14.43 4.07
CA ASN A 223 21.18 13.64 5.26
C ASN A 223 19.67 13.45 5.39
N VAL A 224 19.23 12.25 5.74
CA VAL A 224 17.81 11.93 5.95
C VAL A 224 17.13 12.89 6.94
N SER A 225 17.84 13.34 7.97
CA SER A 225 17.32 14.31 8.95
C SER A 225 16.93 15.66 8.34
N GLN A 226 17.55 16.08 7.24
CA GLN A 226 17.18 17.32 6.53
C GLN A 226 15.79 17.21 5.90
N ILE A 227 15.43 16.03 5.38
CA ILE A 227 14.09 15.78 4.83
C ILE A 227 13.05 15.81 5.96
N VAL A 228 13.33 15.13 7.08
CA VAL A 228 12.45 15.14 8.25
C VAL A 228 12.22 16.57 8.74
N ALA A 229 13.31 17.35 8.91
CA ALA A 229 13.23 18.73 9.35
C ALA A 229 12.41 19.61 8.39
N ALA A 230 12.57 19.45 7.08
CA ALA A 230 11.79 20.19 6.08
C ALA A 230 10.29 19.87 6.13
N LEU A 231 9.92 18.70 6.66
CA LEU A 231 8.54 18.23 6.78
C LEU A 231 7.94 18.42 8.19
N ASN A 232 8.68 18.95 9.17
CA ASN A 232 8.20 19.10 10.55
C ASN A 232 6.92 19.94 10.70
N GLY A 233 6.64 20.84 9.74
CA GLY A 233 5.41 21.65 9.73
C GLY A 233 4.17 20.92 9.23
N TYR A 234 4.29 19.67 8.78
CA TYR A 234 3.17 18.84 8.33
C TYR A 234 2.75 17.90 9.45
N THR A 235 1.60 18.18 10.08
CA THR A 235 1.07 17.40 11.20
C THR A 235 -0.22 16.71 10.80
N ALA A 236 -0.43 15.50 11.30
CA ALA A 236 -1.66 14.76 11.11
C ALA A 236 -2.52 14.85 12.38
N HIS A 237 -3.83 15.04 12.19
CA HIS A 237 -4.78 15.05 13.29
C HIS A 237 -5.95 14.12 12.98
N GLU A 238 -6.37 13.39 14.00
CA GLU A 238 -7.60 12.62 13.99
C GLU A 238 -8.76 13.56 14.31
N LEU A 239 -9.76 13.57 13.44
CA LEU A 239 -10.97 14.38 13.58
C LEU A 239 -12.13 13.44 13.90
N THR A 240 -12.74 13.66 15.07
CA THR A 240 -13.95 12.93 15.50
C THR A 240 -15.08 13.93 15.66
N ARG A 241 -16.27 13.61 15.16
CA ARG A 241 -17.47 14.39 15.40
C ARG A 241 -18.24 13.80 16.57
N GLY A 242 -18.41 14.57 17.64
CA GLY A 242 -19.24 14.19 18.77
C GLY A 242 -20.73 14.28 18.46
N ASP A 243 -21.56 13.72 19.34
CA ASP A 243 -23.02 13.67 19.17
C ASP A 243 -23.68 15.05 19.12
N ASN A 244 -23.03 16.06 19.69
CA ASN A 244 -23.46 17.47 19.64
C ASN A 244 -23.02 18.20 18.35
N GLY A 245 -22.40 17.50 17.41
CA GLY A 245 -21.87 18.06 16.16
C GLY A 245 -20.51 18.74 16.27
N ASN A 246 -19.93 18.85 17.48
CA ASN A 246 -18.60 19.43 17.65
C ASN A 246 -17.52 18.51 17.10
N VAL A 247 -16.54 19.10 16.42
CA VAL A 247 -15.36 18.37 15.94
C VAL A 247 -14.26 18.48 16.97
N VAL A 248 -13.80 17.34 17.46
CA VAL A 248 -12.62 17.22 18.32
C VAL A 248 -11.43 16.84 17.43
N SER A 249 -10.34 17.58 17.57
CA SER A 249 -9.06 17.28 16.94
C SER A 249 -8.11 16.66 17.97
N LYS A 250 -7.52 15.52 17.63
CA LYS A 250 -6.49 14.86 18.44
C LYS A 250 -5.22 14.68 17.62
N ASP A 251 -4.07 14.93 18.23
CA ASP A 251 -2.78 14.74 17.57
C ASP A 251 -2.55 13.26 17.24
N VAL A 252 -2.08 13.02 16.03
CA VAL A 252 -1.62 11.70 15.58
C VAL A 252 -0.11 11.67 15.63
N THR A 253 0.45 10.55 16.08
CA THR A 253 1.90 10.33 16.07
C THR A 253 2.43 10.50 14.64
N SER A 254 3.40 11.38 14.45
CA SER A 254 3.92 11.65 13.11
C SER A 254 4.59 10.40 12.52
N PRO A 255 4.15 9.94 11.32
CA PRO A 255 4.82 8.86 10.61
C PRO A 255 6.13 9.31 9.94
N ILE A 256 6.44 10.61 9.95
CA ILE A 256 7.61 11.19 9.30
C ILE A 256 8.81 11.07 10.25
N THR A 257 9.51 9.94 10.14
CA THR A 257 10.69 9.62 10.96
C THR A 257 11.90 9.34 10.09
N VAL A 258 13.10 9.34 10.69
CA VAL A 258 14.35 8.98 9.99
C VAL A 258 14.26 7.58 9.39
N ASP A 259 13.73 6.60 10.15
CA ASP A 259 13.57 5.22 9.67
C ASP A 259 12.55 5.15 8.51
N ALA A 260 11.41 5.85 8.62
CA ALA A 260 10.40 5.86 7.56
C ALA A 260 10.93 6.49 6.24
N VAL A 261 11.73 7.56 6.33
CA VAL A 261 12.36 8.15 5.13
C VAL A 261 13.37 7.16 4.52
N LYS A 262 14.19 6.47 5.33
CA LYS A 262 15.11 5.44 4.83
C LYS A 262 14.38 4.32 4.09
N ASP A 263 13.26 3.86 4.64
CA ASP A 263 12.44 2.81 4.00
C ASP A 263 11.90 3.27 2.63
N GLN A 264 11.42 4.52 2.53
CA GLN A 264 10.96 5.11 1.27
C GLN A 264 12.10 5.28 0.25
N LEU A 265 13.31 5.66 0.70
CA LEU A 265 14.50 5.76 -0.16
C LEU A 265 14.93 4.38 -0.66
N LYS A 266 14.97 3.38 0.24
CA LYS A 266 15.32 2.00 -0.10
C LYS A 266 14.33 1.41 -1.11
N ALA A 267 13.03 1.67 -0.96
CA ALA A 267 12.00 1.27 -1.92
C ALA A 267 12.22 1.88 -3.32
N GLN A 268 12.95 3.00 -3.42
CA GLN A 268 13.36 3.64 -4.67
C GLN A 268 14.76 3.24 -5.14
N ASN A 269 15.35 2.21 -4.52
CA ASN A 269 16.72 1.74 -4.75
C ASN A 269 17.78 2.82 -4.49
N ILE A 270 17.54 3.70 -3.53
CA ILE A 270 18.51 4.69 -3.07
C ILE A 270 19.14 4.17 -1.78
N ALA A 271 20.45 3.91 -1.82
CA ALA A 271 21.20 3.46 -0.67
C ALA A 271 21.44 4.62 0.31
N VAL A 272 21.31 4.33 1.61
CA VAL A 272 21.62 5.24 2.71
C VAL A 272 22.78 4.65 3.50
N ASP A 273 23.80 5.44 3.79
CA ASP A 273 24.96 5.00 4.57
C ASP A 273 24.67 4.92 6.08
N GLY A 274 25.66 4.44 6.84
CA GLY A 274 25.55 4.31 8.30
C GLY A 274 25.43 5.64 9.05
N ALA A 275 25.75 6.78 8.42
CA ALA A 275 25.61 8.13 8.96
C ALA A 275 24.32 8.83 8.47
N ASN A 276 23.42 8.10 7.81
CA ASN A 276 22.14 8.56 7.26
C ASN A 276 22.26 9.50 6.05
N TYR A 277 23.38 9.49 5.32
CA TYR A 277 23.53 10.22 4.06
C TYR A 277 23.19 9.36 2.85
N PHE A 278 22.72 10.00 1.79
CA PHE A 278 22.49 9.39 0.49
C PHE A 278 22.86 10.35 -0.64
N ILE A 279 23.21 9.80 -1.80
CA ILE A 279 23.40 10.60 -3.02
C ILE A 279 22.03 10.97 -3.56
N ALA A 280 21.69 12.25 -3.44
CA ALA A 280 20.38 12.75 -3.78
C ALA A 280 20.23 12.95 -5.30
N PRO A 281 19.14 12.47 -5.92
CA PRO A 281 18.72 12.93 -7.24
C PRO A 281 18.21 14.38 -7.17
N THR A 282 17.85 14.98 -8.30
CA THR A 282 17.27 16.33 -8.32
C THR A 282 15.84 16.42 -7.77
N SER A 283 15.14 15.29 -7.64
CA SER A 283 13.81 15.20 -7.05
C SER A 283 13.54 13.82 -6.47
N LEU A 284 12.79 13.76 -5.37
CA LEU A 284 12.29 12.54 -4.74
C LEU A 284 10.78 12.59 -4.57
N SER A 285 10.13 11.44 -4.71
CA SER A 285 8.72 11.26 -4.36
C SER A 285 8.63 10.35 -3.14
N LEU A 286 8.17 10.86 -2.00
CA LEU A 286 7.98 10.08 -0.78
C LEU A 286 6.49 9.99 -0.45
N LYS A 287 6.13 9.06 0.44
CA LYS A 287 4.76 8.84 0.89
C LYS A 287 4.75 8.50 2.37
N PHE A 288 3.93 9.20 3.15
CA PHE A 288 3.72 8.91 4.56
C PHE A 288 2.24 8.72 4.86
N THR A 289 1.90 7.66 5.61
CA THR A 289 0.52 7.39 6.01
C THR A 289 0.39 7.61 7.51
N ALA A 290 -0.37 8.61 7.91
CA ALA A 290 -0.74 8.81 9.31
C ALA A 290 -1.96 7.95 9.60
N THR A 291 -1.92 7.21 10.71
CA THR A 291 -3.03 6.39 11.17
C THR A 291 -3.42 6.84 12.56
N ALA A 292 -4.71 7.07 12.77
CA ALA A 292 -5.27 7.42 14.06
C ALA A 292 -4.83 6.47 15.18
N ASN A 293 -4.62 7.04 16.37
CA ASN A 293 -4.22 6.30 17.56
C ASN A 293 -5.40 5.52 18.17
N ASN A 294 -6.64 5.97 17.95
CA ASN A 294 -7.82 5.40 18.61
C ASN A 294 -8.84 4.84 17.59
N SER A 295 -8.56 4.91 16.30
CA SER A 295 -9.41 4.35 15.24
C SER A 295 -8.56 3.78 14.10
N ASN A 296 -9.19 3.18 13.09
CA ASN A 296 -8.51 2.75 11.86
C ASN A 296 -8.48 3.83 10.77
N ALA A 297 -8.90 5.06 11.10
CA ALA A 297 -8.80 6.16 10.18
C ALA A 297 -7.33 6.40 9.80
N SER A 298 -7.08 6.61 8.51
CA SER A 298 -5.74 6.93 8.02
C SER A 298 -5.82 7.89 6.85
N ALA A 299 -4.76 8.67 6.68
CA ALA A 299 -4.60 9.57 5.56
C ALA A 299 -3.16 9.56 5.08
N GLU A 300 -3.03 9.58 3.77
CA GLU A 300 -1.75 9.59 3.09
C GLU A 300 -1.34 11.01 2.73
N LEU A 301 -0.05 11.30 2.89
CA LEU A 301 0.59 12.52 2.43
C LEU A 301 1.63 12.14 1.36
N PRO A 302 1.31 12.30 0.07
CA PRO A 302 2.29 12.32 -1.00
C PRO A 302 3.21 13.52 -0.81
N VAL A 303 4.52 13.31 -0.91
CA VAL A 303 5.54 14.33 -0.72
C VAL A 303 6.44 14.40 -1.94
N THR A 304 6.64 15.61 -2.46
CA THR A 304 7.68 15.89 -3.45
C THR A 304 8.81 16.69 -2.77
N VAL A 305 10.03 16.15 -2.83
CA VAL A 305 11.23 16.83 -2.33
C VAL A 305 12.04 17.31 -3.53
N SER A 306 12.10 18.63 -3.73
CA SER A 306 12.94 19.25 -4.76
C SER A 306 14.34 19.43 -4.22
N ILE A 307 15.34 18.99 -4.98
CA ILE A 307 16.76 19.05 -4.60
C ILE A 307 17.52 19.71 -5.77
N PRO A 308 17.47 21.05 -5.89
CA PRO A 308 17.90 21.75 -7.10
C PRO A 308 19.35 21.48 -7.50
N ASN A 309 20.22 21.26 -6.51
CA ASN A 309 21.64 20.94 -6.67
C ASN A 309 21.95 19.45 -6.45
N GLY A 310 20.93 18.58 -6.57
CA GLY A 310 21.11 17.14 -6.51
C GLY A 310 21.80 16.59 -7.75
N LYS A 311 22.24 15.34 -7.69
CA LYS A 311 22.84 14.63 -8.81
C LYS A 311 21.81 14.51 -9.93
N VAL A 312 22.13 15.05 -11.10
CA VAL A 312 21.34 14.83 -12.31
C VAL A 312 21.49 13.36 -12.71
N THR A 313 20.50 12.55 -12.36
CA THR A 313 20.44 11.12 -12.70
C THR A 313 19.47 10.83 -13.83
N THR A 314 19.01 11.85 -14.55
CA THR A 314 18.04 11.68 -15.64
C THR A 314 18.72 11.01 -16.83
N VAL A 315 18.19 9.87 -17.25
CA VAL A 315 18.53 9.33 -18.58
C VAL A 315 18.06 10.31 -19.64
N GLU A 316 18.85 10.49 -20.70
CA GLU A 316 18.42 11.27 -21.86
C GLU A 316 17.06 10.78 -22.33
N SER A 317 16.17 11.70 -22.67
CA SER A 317 14.83 11.37 -23.10
C SER A 317 14.29 12.37 -24.12
N VAL A 318 13.33 11.91 -24.91
CA VAL A 318 12.64 12.69 -25.93
C VAL A 318 11.15 12.40 -25.86
N SER A 319 10.33 13.44 -26.01
CA SER A 319 8.88 13.27 -26.13
C SER A 319 8.52 12.89 -27.56
N LYS A 320 7.74 11.82 -27.72
CA LYS A 320 7.33 11.27 -29.00
C LYS A 320 5.82 11.08 -29.02
N THR A 321 5.17 11.47 -30.12
CA THR A 321 3.72 11.28 -30.30
C THR A 321 3.42 9.93 -30.94
N VAL A 322 2.50 9.19 -30.34
CA VAL A 322 2.03 7.92 -30.87
C VAL A 322 0.99 8.16 -31.96
N MET A 323 1.15 7.52 -33.11
CA MET A 323 0.27 7.67 -34.28
C MET A 323 -0.77 6.54 -34.42
N HIS A 324 -0.58 5.46 -33.68
CA HIS A 324 -1.48 4.30 -33.59
C HIS A 324 -1.54 3.81 -32.15
N ASN A 325 -2.73 3.45 -31.63
CA ASN A 325 -2.86 2.93 -30.26
C ASN A 325 -1.75 1.92 -29.93
N ALA A 326 -0.99 2.20 -28.88
CA ALA A 326 0.21 1.48 -28.52
C ALA A 326 0.06 0.84 -27.14
N TYR A 327 0.39 -0.44 -27.04
CA TYR A 327 0.48 -1.14 -25.77
C TYR A 327 1.92 -1.06 -25.23
N TYR A 328 2.04 -1.25 -23.92
CA TYR A 328 3.31 -1.40 -23.26
C TYR A 328 3.73 -2.88 -23.23
N TYR A 329 5.02 -3.12 -23.44
CA TYR A 329 5.64 -4.45 -23.46
C TYR A 329 6.78 -4.51 -22.46
N ASP A 330 7.15 -5.71 -22.04
CA ASP A 330 8.39 -5.97 -21.32
C ASP A 330 9.54 -6.27 -22.29
N LYS A 331 10.73 -6.53 -21.74
CA LYS A 331 11.95 -6.87 -22.48
C LYS A 331 11.83 -8.12 -23.37
N ASP A 332 10.82 -8.96 -23.14
CA ASP A 332 10.58 -10.20 -23.90
C ASP A 332 9.44 -10.02 -24.92
N ALA A 333 9.00 -8.78 -25.15
CA ALA A 333 7.86 -8.39 -25.98
C ALA A 333 6.53 -9.02 -25.55
N LYS A 334 6.36 -9.31 -24.26
CA LYS A 334 5.07 -9.68 -23.67
C LYS A 334 4.39 -8.42 -23.16
N ARG A 335 3.07 -8.34 -23.34
CA ARG A 335 2.28 -7.16 -22.97
C ARG A 335 2.27 -6.98 -21.44
N VAL A 336 2.53 -5.76 -20.98
CA VAL A 336 2.50 -5.37 -19.57
C VAL A 336 1.17 -4.67 -19.30
N GLY A 337 0.37 -5.24 -18.39
CA GLY A 337 -0.92 -4.67 -17.98
C GLY A 337 -1.98 -4.59 -19.08
N THR A 338 -3.07 -3.89 -18.77
CA THR A 338 -4.20 -3.65 -19.68
C THR A 338 -4.19 -2.25 -20.31
N ASP A 339 -3.38 -1.34 -19.76
CA ASP A 339 -3.29 0.03 -20.24
C ASP A 339 -2.67 0.14 -21.63
N LYS A 340 -3.00 1.25 -22.31
CA LYS A 340 -2.49 1.58 -23.63
C LYS A 340 -2.38 3.09 -23.76
N LEU A 341 -1.40 3.52 -24.52
CA LEU A 341 -1.34 4.90 -24.99
C LEU A 341 -2.21 5.03 -26.23
N THR A 342 -3.25 5.85 -26.14
CA THR A 342 -4.14 6.11 -27.28
C THR A 342 -3.44 7.01 -28.29
N ARG A 343 -3.77 6.82 -29.57
CA ARG A 343 -3.22 7.64 -30.67
C ARG A 343 -3.35 9.14 -30.38
N TYR A 344 -2.35 9.88 -30.82
CA TYR A 344 -2.17 11.33 -30.68
C TYR A 344 -1.79 11.83 -29.30
N ASN A 345 -1.55 10.93 -28.35
CA ASN A 345 -0.89 11.27 -27.10
C ASN A 345 0.62 11.06 -27.20
N SER A 346 1.35 11.79 -26.38
CA SER A 346 2.80 11.73 -26.30
C SER A 346 3.27 10.81 -25.19
N VAL A 347 4.48 10.29 -25.35
CA VAL A 347 5.22 9.51 -24.36
C VAL A 347 6.65 9.98 -24.33
N THR A 348 7.23 10.03 -23.14
CA THR A 348 8.65 10.30 -22.95
C THR A 348 9.40 8.98 -23.03
N VAL A 349 10.38 8.90 -23.93
CA VAL A 349 11.13 7.67 -24.22
C VAL A 349 12.62 7.94 -24.29
N SER A 350 13.42 6.88 -24.19
CA SER A 350 14.84 6.89 -24.57
C SER A 350 14.99 7.37 -26.02
N PRO A 351 16.01 8.18 -26.37
CA PRO A 351 16.26 8.60 -27.75
C PRO A 351 16.61 7.43 -28.69
N LYS A 352 17.04 6.29 -28.14
CA LYS A 352 17.48 5.12 -28.91
C LYS A 352 16.45 3.99 -28.81
N THR A 353 16.23 3.30 -29.93
CA THR A 353 15.41 2.09 -29.96
C THR A 353 16.24 0.85 -29.63
N THR A 354 15.60 -0.13 -28.99
CA THR A 354 16.11 -1.49 -28.79
C THR A 354 15.34 -2.47 -29.67
N THR A 355 16.03 -3.46 -30.24
CA THR A 355 15.40 -4.51 -31.04
C THR A 355 14.97 -5.68 -30.15
N ILE A 356 13.67 -5.98 -30.10
CA ILE A 356 13.11 -7.10 -29.36
C ILE A 356 12.33 -7.99 -30.35
N LYS A 357 12.73 -9.26 -30.49
CA LYS A 357 12.12 -10.22 -31.43
C LYS A 357 11.98 -9.65 -32.86
N GLY A 358 13.02 -8.98 -33.35
CA GLY A 358 13.07 -8.43 -34.72
C GLY A 358 12.25 -7.15 -34.97
N LYS A 359 11.68 -6.53 -33.92
CA LYS A 359 10.99 -5.23 -34.02
C LYS A 359 11.68 -4.20 -33.14
N ALA A 360 11.69 -2.95 -33.59
CA ALA A 360 12.25 -1.84 -32.82
C ALA A 360 11.24 -1.34 -31.78
N TYR A 361 11.71 -1.08 -30.56
CA TYR A 361 10.94 -0.52 -29.47
C TYR A 361 11.69 0.65 -28.84
N TYR A 362 10.96 1.64 -28.40
CA TYR A 362 11.45 2.65 -27.49
C TYR A 362 11.19 2.21 -26.05
N GLU A 363 12.18 2.35 -25.18
CA GLU A 363 11.96 2.21 -23.74
C GLU A 363 11.38 3.49 -23.16
N VAL A 364 10.32 3.36 -22.37
CA VAL A 364 9.60 4.47 -21.75
C VAL A 364 10.42 5.00 -20.59
N VAL A 365 10.56 6.32 -20.51
CA VAL A 365 11.23 7.01 -19.41
C VAL A 365 10.16 7.58 -18.49
N GLU A 366 10.15 7.11 -17.24
CA GLU A 366 9.27 7.58 -16.17
C GLU A 366 10.15 8.11 -15.04
N ASN A 367 9.84 9.30 -14.52
CA ASN A 367 10.58 9.93 -13.42
C ASN A 367 12.10 10.00 -13.67
N GLY A 368 12.50 10.26 -14.93
CA GLY A 368 13.90 10.39 -15.32
C GLY A 368 14.69 9.08 -15.33
N LYS A 369 14.03 7.92 -15.23
CA LYS A 369 14.65 6.59 -15.29
C LYS A 369 13.98 5.74 -16.38
N LEU A 370 14.73 4.78 -16.92
CA LEU A 370 14.19 3.75 -17.79
C LEU A 370 13.19 2.89 -16.99
N SER A 371 11.96 2.79 -17.47
CA SER A 371 10.86 2.14 -16.75
C SER A 371 10.85 0.61 -16.89
N GLY A 372 11.66 0.03 -17.79
CA GLY A 372 11.54 -1.36 -18.20
C GLY A 372 10.31 -1.66 -19.07
N LYS A 373 9.49 -0.65 -19.39
CA LYS A 373 8.35 -0.76 -20.31
C LYS A 373 8.77 -0.28 -21.70
N PHE A 374 8.27 -0.95 -22.72
CA PHE A 374 8.63 -0.72 -24.12
C PHE A 374 7.40 -0.41 -24.97
N ILE A 375 7.53 0.53 -25.91
CA ILE A 375 6.52 0.85 -26.92
C ILE A 375 7.10 0.56 -28.31
N ASN A 376 6.33 -0.16 -29.14
CA ASN A 376 6.76 -0.47 -30.51
C ASN A 376 6.93 0.81 -31.34
N ALA A 377 8.13 0.99 -31.91
CA ALA A 377 8.50 2.17 -32.68
C ALA A 377 7.64 2.35 -33.94
N ASP A 378 7.07 1.29 -34.50
CA ASP A 378 6.13 1.34 -35.65
C ASP A 378 4.85 2.14 -35.32
N ASN A 379 4.46 2.20 -34.05
CA ASN A 379 3.33 3.04 -33.63
C ASN A 379 3.70 4.53 -33.51
N ILE A 380 4.99 4.88 -33.51
CA ILE A 380 5.52 6.24 -33.30
C ILE A 380 6.13 6.78 -34.60
N ASP A 381 7.23 6.18 -35.05
CA ASP A 381 7.98 6.63 -36.23
C ASP A 381 7.39 6.05 -37.52
N GLY A 382 6.67 4.93 -37.42
CA GLY A 382 6.02 4.24 -38.53
C GLY A 382 6.97 3.38 -39.37
N THR A 383 6.38 2.58 -40.24
CA THR A 383 7.08 1.76 -41.23
C THR A 383 6.97 2.40 -42.61
N LYS A 384 8.11 2.60 -43.28
CA LYS A 384 8.17 3.00 -44.68
C LYS A 384 7.72 1.83 -45.58
N ARG A 385 6.72 2.08 -46.45
CA ARG A 385 6.20 1.07 -47.39
C ARG A 385 6.07 1.66 -48.79
N THR A 386 6.49 0.92 -49.80
CA THR A 386 6.41 1.34 -51.21
C THR A 386 5.09 0.91 -51.84
N LEU A 387 4.41 1.83 -52.53
CA LEU A 387 3.16 1.52 -53.22
C LEU A 387 3.39 0.66 -54.48
N LYS A 388 2.65 -0.44 -54.61
CA LYS A 388 2.58 -1.29 -55.82
C LYS A 388 1.59 -0.80 -56.86
N HIS A 389 0.61 0.01 -56.44
CA HIS A 389 -0.43 0.59 -57.29
C HIS A 389 -0.66 2.07 -56.96
N ASN A 390 -1.24 2.82 -57.89
CA ASN A 390 -1.74 4.17 -57.59
C ASN A 390 -2.82 4.09 -56.51
N ALA A 391 -2.75 4.97 -55.51
CA ALA A 391 -3.59 4.91 -54.33
C ALA A 391 -4.27 6.25 -54.02
N TYR A 392 -5.54 6.18 -53.65
CA TYR A 392 -6.26 7.31 -53.05
C TYR A 392 -6.07 7.33 -51.53
N VAL A 393 -6.14 8.53 -50.95
CA VAL A 393 -6.14 8.72 -49.49
C VAL A 393 -7.59 8.80 -48.98
N TYR A 394 -7.91 8.01 -47.96
CA TYR A 394 -9.24 7.86 -47.39
C TYR A 394 -9.33 8.47 -45.99
N ALA A 395 -10.50 9.02 -45.65
CA ALA A 395 -10.85 9.40 -44.27
C ALA A 395 -11.77 8.38 -43.59
N SER A 396 -12.48 7.57 -44.38
CA SER A 396 -13.33 6.47 -43.93
C SER A 396 -13.55 5.47 -45.08
N SER A 397 -14.32 4.40 -44.85
CA SER A 397 -14.69 3.43 -45.89
C SER A 397 -15.46 4.02 -47.07
N LYS A 398 -16.11 5.18 -46.89
CA LYS A 398 -17.00 5.79 -47.87
C LYS A 398 -16.50 7.13 -48.42
N LYS A 399 -15.49 7.74 -47.80
CA LYS A 399 -15.04 9.10 -48.13
C LYS A 399 -13.53 9.18 -48.31
N ARG A 400 -13.11 9.78 -49.43
CA ARG A 400 -11.71 10.19 -49.65
C ARG A 400 -11.35 11.36 -48.72
N ALA A 401 -10.14 11.36 -48.17
CA ALA A 401 -9.66 12.45 -47.32
C ALA A 401 -9.46 13.74 -48.13
N ASN A 402 -8.95 13.60 -49.35
CA ASN A 402 -8.67 14.68 -50.29
C ASN A 402 -8.69 14.15 -51.74
N LYS A 403 -8.35 15.00 -52.71
CA LYS A 403 -8.25 14.64 -54.14
C LYS A 403 -6.86 14.10 -54.54
N VAL A 404 -5.92 13.95 -53.60
CA VAL A 404 -4.55 13.51 -53.88
C VAL A 404 -4.53 12.04 -54.30
N VAL A 405 -3.73 11.75 -55.33
CA VAL A 405 -3.42 10.39 -55.77
C VAL A 405 -1.93 10.13 -55.55
N LEU A 406 -1.62 9.21 -54.65
CA LEU A 406 -0.26 8.73 -54.44
C LEU A 406 0.09 7.78 -55.59
N LYS A 407 1.24 8.01 -56.24
CA LYS A 407 1.64 7.24 -57.42
C LYS A 407 2.35 5.94 -57.04
N LYS A 408 2.23 4.92 -57.87
CA LYS A 408 3.02 3.68 -57.75
C LYS A 408 4.52 4.01 -57.60
N GLY A 409 5.21 3.29 -56.74
CA GLY A 409 6.63 3.51 -56.41
C GLY A 409 6.86 4.56 -55.32
N THR A 410 5.85 5.34 -54.93
CA THR A 410 5.98 6.29 -53.81
C THR A 410 6.13 5.53 -52.50
N GLU A 411 7.15 5.89 -51.71
CA GLU A 411 7.30 5.45 -50.33
C GLU A 411 6.36 6.25 -49.42
N VAL A 412 5.60 5.55 -48.59
CA VAL A 412 4.66 6.15 -47.64
C VAL A 412 4.90 5.56 -46.27
N THR A 413 5.07 6.41 -45.26
CA THR A 413 5.14 5.98 -43.86
C THR A 413 3.75 5.60 -43.37
N THR A 414 3.60 4.34 -42.96
CA THR A 414 2.40 3.78 -42.34
C THR A 414 2.62 3.58 -40.85
N TYR A 415 1.64 3.91 -40.02
CA TYR A 415 1.77 3.80 -38.56
C TYR A 415 0.97 2.62 -37.99
N GLY A 416 1.67 1.73 -37.31
CA GLY A 416 1.11 0.57 -36.63
C GLY A 416 0.42 -0.44 -37.56
N GLY A 417 -0.46 -1.24 -36.95
CA GLY A 417 -1.26 -2.23 -37.67
C GLY A 417 -2.31 -1.62 -38.61
N SER A 418 -2.80 -2.40 -39.56
CA SER A 418 -3.90 -1.98 -40.42
C SER A 418 -5.24 -1.95 -39.67
N TYR A 419 -6.10 -1.00 -40.02
CA TYR A 419 -7.47 -0.90 -39.55
C TYR A 419 -8.43 -1.57 -40.54
N THR A 420 -9.29 -2.46 -40.04
CA THR A 420 -10.44 -2.94 -40.80
C THR A 420 -11.53 -1.88 -40.78
N PHE A 421 -11.80 -1.27 -41.92
CA PHE A 421 -12.91 -0.33 -42.05
C PHE A 421 -14.25 -1.08 -42.22
N LYS A 422 -15.38 -0.36 -42.10
CA LYS A 422 -16.75 -0.92 -42.23
C LYS A 422 -17.02 -1.66 -43.55
N ASN A 423 -16.17 -1.50 -44.57
CA ASN A 423 -16.26 -2.23 -45.84
C ASN A 423 -15.44 -3.54 -45.85
N GLY A 424 -14.95 -4.00 -44.70
CA GLY A 424 -14.15 -5.22 -44.56
C GLY A 424 -12.71 -5.10 -45.07
N LYS A 425 -12.32 -3.97 -45.66
CA LYS A 425 -10.98 -3.77 -46.23
C LYS A 425 -10.05 -3.17 -45.17
N GLN A 426 -8.78 -3.54 -45.26
CA GLN A 426 -7.73 -3.06 -44.38
C GLN A 426 -7.07 -1.78 -44.90
N TYR A 427 -6.79 -0.83 -44.00
CA TYR A 427 -6.15 0.44 -44.32
C TYR A 427 -5.10 0.80 -43.28
N TYR A 428 -3.95 1.29 -43.70
CA TYR A 428 -2.94 1.86 -42.81
C TYR A 428 -3.17 3.34 -42.59
N LYS A 429 -2.95 3.84 -41.36
CA LYS A 429 -2.83 5.28 -41.09
C LYS A 429 -1.54 5.79 -41.72
N ILE A 430 -1.61 6.90 -42.43
CA ILE A 430 -0.44 7.58 -43.03
C ILE A 430 -0.36 9.04 -42.54
N GLY A 431 0.82 9.67 -42.65
CA GLY A 431 1.03 11.05 -42.21
C GLY A 431 1.10 11.22 -40.68
N ASN A 432 2.09 11.99 -40.23
CA ASN A 432 2.45 12.24 -38.83
C ASN A 432 1.56 13.28 -38.13
N ASN A 433 0.27 13.32 -38.45
CA ASN A 433 -0.68 14.30 -37.91
C ASN A 433 -2.04 13.69 -37.51
N THR A 434 -2.90 14.53 -36.95
CA THR A 434 -4.23 14.15 -36.46
C THR A 434 -5.26 13.89 -37.56
N ASP A 435 -4.92 14.13 -38.82
CA ASP A 435 -5.85 13.99 -39.93
C ASP A 435 -6.25 12.53 -40.15
N LYS A 436 -7.49 12.34 -40.59
CA LYS A 436 -8.01 11.02 -41.01
C LYS A 436 -7.50 10.72 -42.41
N THR A 437 -6.27 10.23 -42.50
CA THR A 437 -5.57 9.92 -43.75
C THR A 437 -5.14 8.46 -43.76
N TYR A 438 -5.74 7.67 -44.64
CA TYR A 438 -5.55 6.23 -44.68
C TYR A 438 -5.36 5.73 -46.11
N VAL A 439 -4.49 4.74 -46.29
CA VAL A 439 -4.25 4.08 -47.58
C VAL A 439 -4.56 2.60 -47.46
N LYS A 440 -5.22 2.03 -48.47
CA LYS A 440 -5.60 0.61 -48.46
C LYS A 440 -4.35 -0.27 -48.40
N ALA A 441 -4.35 -1.23 -47.48
CA ALA A 441 -3.20 -2.10 -47.23
C ALA A 441 -2.76 -2.89 -48.47
N SER A 442 -3.72 -3.32 -49.31
CA SER A 442 -3.46 -4.05 -50.57
C SER A 442 -2.76 -3.23 -51.65
N ASN A 443 -2.54 -1.93 -51.44
CA ASN A 443 -1.82 -1.09 -52.39
C ASN A 443 -0.30 -1.08 -52.15
N PHE A 444 0.17 -1.69 -51.05
CA PHE A 444 1.58 -1.79 -50.64
C PHE A 444 2.19 -3.15 -50.97
#